data_AF-A0ABD3K2K9-F1
#
_entry.id   AF-A0ABD3K2K9-F1
#
_cell.length_a   1.000
_cell.length_b   1.000
_cell.length_c   1.000
_cell.angle_alpha   90.00
_cell.angle_beta   90.00
_cell.angle_gamma   90.00
#
_symmetry.space_group_name_H-M   'P 1'
#
loop_
_entity.id
_entity.type
_entity.pdbx_description
1 polymer ?
#
loop_
_entity_poly.entity_id
_entity_poly.type
_entity_poly.pdbx_seq_one_letter_code
_entity_poly.pdbx_strand_id
1 'polypeptide(L)'
;MQRANSCSHSLCTHSIFLSLVCCPVIPFVNPLFFNISYFDAAINNIQYEGAATIAYGSVDLTKGYTPPFFQVGHIRYSQPVDIWDSVTGRQEDFLTRFSFTIDTYNATIYSDGIALFLAPVGFTIPPNSGGRYLGLFNTSTAFDGPQNQIVLVEFDTWVNPEFDPLMQHIGINKNSLSSLVYASWNPGSHSGNAINVMVTYNSTTKNLSVFWSFDDEPVSPDNKIFSLSCLIDLAKVLPESVAIGFSASYGFQAERHSINSWEFTSNLDVVHHLPVNPSKKGVNSKMYRILTFITAPIACLLLVILACSCFFMIKMRKKCEYQAVTHIDKEIVALSLKFSRQELLIATNGFAVDRKLGQGGFSQVYKGFLSSLDRLVADKRIFAGSKHSEKVFTNEVKILSRMIPRNLVQFIGWCQEEGEFLLVYEYMPNGSLDNHLFGT
;
A
#
# COMPACT_ATOMS: atom_id res chain seq x y z
N MET A 1 11.81 22.69 56.13
CA MET A 1 12.25 23.85 55.30
C MET A 1 13.18 23.34 54.21
N GLN A 2 12.84 23.69 52.97
CA GLN A 2 13.54 23.65 51.67
C GLN A 2 15.03 23.24 51.61
N ARG A 3 15.39 22.42 50.61
CA ARG A 3 16.02 22.79 49.31
C ARG A 3 16.47 21.48 48.62
N ALA A 4 15.90 21.12 47.46
CA ALA A 4 16.22 21.60 46.11
C ALA A 4 17.52 21.01 45.55
N ASN A 5 17.39 20.32 44.40
CA ASN A 5 18.30 20.18 43.25
C ASN A 5 17.97 18.85 42.55
N SER A 6 17.90 18.70 41.23
CA SER A 6 18.01 19.58 40.05
C SER A 6 17.85 18.64 38.83
N CYS A 7 17.65 19.20 37.64
CA CYS A 7 17.64 18.61 36.28
C CYS A 7 16.40 17.76 35.93
N SER A 8 15.42 18.25 35.18
CA SER A 8 15.42 18.93 33.87
C SER A 8 15.90 18.05 32.70
N HIS A 9 15.16 18.22 31.60
CA HIS A 9 15.39 17.80 30.21
C HIS A 9 14.84 16.46 29.71
N SER A 10 13.84 16.68 28.86
CA SER A 10 13.78 16.19 27.47
C SER A 10 13.04 14.89 27.25
N LEU A 11 11.75 15.12 27.08
CA LEU A 11 10.83 14.34 26.29
C LEU A 11 11.39 14.07 24.87
N CYS A 12 11.23 12.81 24.46
CA CYS A 12 10.93 12.35 23.10
C CYS A 12 12.09 12.21 22.10
N THR A 13 12.37 10.95 21.74
CA THR A 13 12.16 10.32 20.41
C THR A 13 12.64 8.87 20.57
N HIS A 14 11.84 7.81 20.41
CA HIS A 14 11.44 7.23 19.14
C HIS A 14 10.31 6.22 19.39
N SER A 15 9.09 6.57 18.97
CA SER A 15 8.03 5.63 18.61
C SER A 15 7.50 6.02 17.24
N ILE A 16 8.31 5.76 16.20
CA ILE A 16 7.95 5.95 14.78
C ILE A 16 7.22 4.71 14.23
N PHE A 17 7.17 3.58 14.95
CA PHE A 17 6.81 2.29 14.35
C PHE A 17 5.41 1.73 14.67
N LEU A 18 4.59 2.39 15.49
CA LEU A 18 3.28 1.83 15.90
C LEU A 18 2.05 2.69 15.53
N SER A 19 2.22 3.85 14.87
CA SER A 19 1.11 4.58 14.23
C SER A 19 0.94 4.24 12.75
N LEU A 20 1.87 3.47 12.16
CA LEU A 20 1.82 3.05 10.76
C LEU A 20 0.89 1.84 10.51
N VAL A 21 0.36 1.20 11.56
CA VAL A 21 -0.50 0.00 11.43
C VAL A 21 -1.99 0.31 11.70
N CYS A 22 -2.33 1.50 12.20
CA CYS A 22 -3.73 1.88 12.50
C CYS A 22 -4.16 3.24 11.92
N CYS A 23 -3.34 3.89 11.10
CA CYS A 23 -3.94 4.80 10.13
C CYS A 23 -4.56 3.90 9.06
N PRO A 24 -5.88 3.88 8.84
CA PRO A 24 -6.32 3.64 7.48
C PRO A 24 -5.54 4.68 6.68
N VAL A 25 -4.62 4.24 5.83
CA VAL A 25 -4.25 5.05 4.68
C VAL A 25 -5.59 5.22 4.00
N ILE A 26 -6.28 6.33 4.28
CA ILE A 26 -7.38 6.77 3.43
C ILE A 26 -6.66 6.85 2.09
N PRO A 27 -6.95 5.95 1.12
CA PRO A 27 -6.38 6.09 -0.18
C PRO A 27 -7.01 7.37 -0.71
N PHE A 28 -6.28 8.48 -0.57
CA PHE A 28 -6.60 9.66 -1.34
C PHE A 28 -6.26 9.25 -2.75
N VAL A 29 -7.30 8.98 -3.54
CA VAL A 29 -7.19 8.99 -4.99
C VAL A 29 -6.58 10.34 -5.34
N ASN A 30 -5.35 10.33 -5.85
CA ASN A 30 -4.67 11.57 -6.16
C ASN A 30 -5.41 12.22 -7.33
N PRO A 31 -5.77 13.51 -7.25
CA PRO A 31 -6.34 14.22 -8.39
C PRO A 31 -5.36 14.12 -9.56
N LEU A 32 -5.81 13.54 -10.67
CA LEU A 32 -5.03 13.43 -11.88
C LEU A 32 -5.36 14.62 -12.78
N PHE A 33 -4.34 15.39 -13.12
CA PHE A 33 -4.44 16.45 -14.11
C PHE A 33 -3.34 16.27 -15.16
N PHE A 34 -3.73 16.31 -16.42
CA PHE A 34 -2.80 16.53 -17.52
C PHE A 34 -3.44 17.38 -18.61
N ASN A 35 -2.61 18.13 -19.33
CA ASN A 35 -3.02 18.94 -20.46
C ASN A 35 -1.93 18.85 -21.53
N ILE A 36 -2.31 18.34 -22.70
CA ILE A 36 -1.47 18.15 -23.87
C ILE A 36 -2.06 19.01 -24.98
N SER A 37 -1.47 20.18 -25.20
CA SER A 37 -1.85 21.10 -26.28
C SER A 37 -1.04 20.89 -27.56
N TYR A 38 0.05 20.11 -27.50
CA TYR A 38 0.94 19.83 -28.61
C TYR A 38 1.58 18.45 -28.41
N PHE A 39 1.48 17.57 -29.41
CA PHE A 39 2.07 16.23 -29.36
C PHE A 39 3.45 16.18 -30.03
N ASP A 40 4.46 15.78 -29.27
CA ASP A 40 5.83 15.58 -29.76
C ASP A 40 6.47 14.30 -29.20
N ALA A 41 7.67 13.96 -29.70
CA ALA A 41 8.37 12.74 -29.31
C ALA A 41 8.96 12.79 -27.88
N ALA A 42 8.97 13.95 -27.22
CA ALA A 42 9.45 14.11 -25.85
C ALA A 42 8.35 13.78 -24.82
N ILE A 43 7.07 13.79 -25.22
CA ILE A 43 5.93 13.36 -24.41
C ILE A 43 6.04 11.86 -24.15
N ASN A 44 6.38 11.50 -22.91
CA ASN A 44 6.55 10.11 -22.46
C ASN A 44 5.32 9.56 -21.73
N ASN A 45 4.31 10.40 -21.52
CA ASN A 45 3.10 10.07 -20.79
C ASN A 45 1.95 9.59 -21.70
N ILE A 46 2.20 9.42 -23.00
CA ILE A 46 1.28 8.81 -23.97
C ILE A 46 1.91 7.54 -24.55
N GLN A 47 1.12 6.47 -24.61
CA GLN A 47 1.48 5.23 -25.27
C GLN A 47 0.74 5.13 -26.60
N TYR A 48 1.44 4.64 -27.62
CA TYR A 48 0.96 4.55 -29.00
C TYR A 48 0.91 3.08 -29.41
N GLU A 49 -0.20 2.66 -30.00
CA GLU A 49 -0.44 1.30 -30.48
C GLU A 49 -1.08 1.31 -31.88
N GLY A 50 -0.88 0.23 -32.62
CA GLY A 50 -1.37 0.11 -34.00
C GLY A 50 -0.72 1.11 -34.95
N ALA A 51 -1.53 1.78 -35.75
CA ALA A 51 -1.10 2.77 -36.75
C ALA A 51 -0.82 4.17 -36.16
N ALA A 52 -1.05 4.36 -34.85
CA ALA A 52 -0.96 5.67 -34.23
C ALA A 52 0.47 6.24 -34.29
N THR A 53 0.61 7.45 -34.84
CA THR A 53 1.91 8.15 -34.93
C THR A 53 1.76 9.64 -34.77
N ILE A 54 2.79 10.29 -34.22
CA ILE A 54 2.86 11.75 -34.10
C ILE A 54 2.91 12.40 -35.49
N ALA A 55 2.14 13.47 -35.68
CA ALA A 55 2.07 14.26 -36.90
C ALA A 55 2.07 15.77 -36.57
N TYR A 56 3.23 16.42 -36.61
CA TYR A 56 3.37 17.88 -36.52
C TYR A 56 2.57 18.57 -35.38
N GLY A 57 2.62 18.03 -34.16
CA GLY A 57 1.89 18.59 -33.01
C GLY A 57 0.55 17.94 -32.73
N SER A 58 0.09 17.01 -33.57
CA SER A 58 -1.06 16.15 -33.34
C SER A 58 -0.64 14.68 -33.34
N VAL A 59 -1.60 13.78 -33.10
CA VAL A 59 -1.42 12.34 -33.30
C VAL A 59 -2.38 11.85 -34.36
N ASP A 60 -1.86 11.30 -35.45
CA ASP A 60 -2.65 10.53 -36.39
C ASP A 60 -2.90 9.14 -35.81
N LEU A 61 -4.16 8.82 -35.49
CA LEU A 61 -4.56 7.46 -35.16
C LEU A 61 -4.61 6.60 -36.44
N THR A 62 -5.04 7.18 -37.56
CA THR A 62 -5.08 6.51 -38.85
C THR A 62 -4.62 7.46 -39.95
N LYS A 63 -4.10 6.93 -41.08
CA LYS A 63 -3.43 7.73 -42.12
C LYS A 63 -4.19 7.82 -43.45
N GLY A 64 -5.44 7.38 -43.51
CA GLY A 64 -6.25 7.40 -44.73
C GLY A 64 -5.79 6.40 -45.80
N TYR A 65 -5.83 6.80 -47.08
CA TYR A 65 -5.63 5.96 -48.29
C TYR A 65 -4.24 5.30 -48.47
N THR A 66 -3.43 5.23 -47.42
CA THR A 66 -2.17 4.48 -47.45
C THR A 66 -2.43 3.02 -47.03
N PRO A 67 -2.13 2.02 -47.88
CA PRO A 67 -2.21 0.63 -47.48
C PRO A 67 -1.37 0.35 -46.22
N PRO A 68 -1.78 -0.58 -45.35
CA PRO A 68 -2.93 -1.50 -45.49
C PRO A 68 -4.30 -0.83 -45.21
N PHE A 69 -5.38 -1.42 -45.73
CA PHE A 69 -6.75 -1.12 -45.28
C PHE A 69 -6.99 -1.70 -43.87
N PHE A 70 -8.08 -1.32 -43.20
CA PHE A 70 -8.39 -1.80 -41.84
C PHE A 70 -7.36 -1.37 -40.79
N GLN A 71 -6.80 -0.17 -40.93
CA GLN A 71 -5.89 0.37 -39.91
C GLN A 71 -6.68 0.66 -38.63
N VAL A 72 -6.06 0.29 -37.52
CA VAL A 72 -6.47 0.69 -36.17
C VAL A 72 -5.32 1.46 -35.57
N GLY A 73 -5.58 2.63 -35.03
CA GLY A 73 -4.62 3.32 -34.17
C GLY A 73 -5.23 3.65 -32.83
N HIS A 74 -4.39 3.56 -31.82
CA HIS A 74 -4.80 3.67 -30.44
C HIS A 74 -3.74 4.48 -29.69
N ILE A 75 -4.17 5.50 -28.95
CA ILE A 75 -3.34 6.13 -27.93
C ILE A 75 -3.98 6.02 -26.57
N ARG A 76 -3.16 5.90 -25.53
CA ARG A 76 -3.63 5.88 -24.14
C ARG A 76 -2.70 6.66 -23.23
N TYR A 77 -3.27 7.22 -22.17
CA TYR A 77 -2.47 7.82 -21.11
C TYR A 77 -1.65 6.72 -20.41
N SER A 78 -0.37 6.98 -20.19
CA SER A 78 0.61 5.99 -19.73
C SER A 78 0.37 5.48 -18.32
N GLN A 79 -0.30 6.27 -17.47
CA GLN A 79 -0.60 5.92 -16.09
C GLN A 79 -2.08 5.51 -15.98
N PRO A 80 -2.41 4.50 -15.15
CA PRO A 80 -3.80 4.20 -14.81
C PRO A 80 -4.51 5.41 -14.19
N VAL A 81 -5.81 5.49 -14.46
CA VAL A 81 -6.71 6.48 -13.84
C VAL A 81 -7.61 5.77 -12.86
N ASP A 82 -7.48 6.11 -11.58
CA ASP A 82 -8.40 5.62 -10.54
C ASP A 82 -9.73 6.36 -10.66
N ILE A 83 -10.80 5.62 -10.92
CA ILE A 83 -12.15 6.16 -11.14
C ILE A 83 -13.10 5.85 -9.97
N TRP A 84 -12.77 4.86 -9.14
CA TRP A 84 -13.46 4.56 -7.89
C TRP A 84 -12.60 3.72 -6.94
N ASP A 85 -12.99 3.69 -5.67
CA ASP A 85 -12.31 2.99 -4.58
C ASP A 85 -13.26 1.95 -3.96
N SER A 86 -12.84 0.68 -3.95
CA SER A 86 -13.65 -0.43 -3.43
C SER A 86 -13.76 -0.47 -1.90
N VAL A 87 -12.82 0.12 -1.18
CA VAL A 87 -12.80 0.19 0.29
C VAL A 87 -13.78 1.25 0.78
N THR A 88 -13.78 2.42 0.15
CA THR A 88 -14.65 3.54 0.57
C THR A 88 -15.97 3.60 -0.21
N GLY A 89 -16.06 2.94 -1.36
CA GLY A 89 -17.18 3.06 -2.30
C GLY A 89 -17.24 4.42 -3.00
N ARG A 90 -16.22 5.27 -2.82
CA ARG A 90 -16.13 6.59 -3.44
C ARG A 90 -15.85 6.44 -4.93
N GLN A 91 -16.50 7.26 -5.73
CA GLN A 91 -16.25 7.39 -7.16
C GLN A 91 -15.79 8.81 -7.45
N GLU A 92 -14.96 9.00 -8.47
CA GLU A 92 -14.40 10.31 -8.82
C GLU A 92 -15.23 11.01 -9.91
N ASP A 93 -15.41 12.33 -9.75
CA ASP A 93 -15.85 13.19 -10.84
C ASP A 93 -14.67 13.41 -11.78
N PHE A 94 -14.93 13.41 -13.09
CA PHE A 94 -13.91 13.76 -14.06
C PHE A 94 -14.45 14.64 -15.19
N LEU A 95 -13.52 15.37 -15.78
CA LEU A 95 -13.71 16.14 -17.00
C LEU A 95 -12.54 15.88 -17.93
N THR A 96 -12.85 15.62 -19.20
CA THR A 96 -11.85 15.59 -20.25
C THR A 96 -12.28 16.49 -21.39
N ARG A 97 -11.32 17.25 -21.93
CA ARG A 97 -11.49 18.07 -23.12
C ARG A 97 -10.50 17.61 -24.16
N PHE A 98 -10.94 17.49 -25.39
CA PHE A 98 -10.05 17.15 -26.49
C PHE A 98 -10.53 17.79 -27.76
N SER A 99 -9.60 17.99 -28.67
CA SER A 99 -9.87 18.40 -30.03
C SER A 99 -9.40 17.29 -30.97
N PHE A 100 -10.21 16.94 -31.95
CA PHE A 100 -9.86 15.95 -32.97
C PHE A 100 -10.32 16.41 -34.35
N THR A 101 -9.79 15.76 -35.39
CA THR A 101 -10.16 16.02 -36.77
C THR A 101 -10.43 14.69 -37.47
N ILE A 102 -11.47 14.67 -38.30
CA ILE A 102 -11.73 13.62 -39.28
C ILE A 102 -11.55 14.25 -40.66
N ASP A 103 -10.61 13.75 -41.44
CA ASP A 103 -10.42 14.16 -42.83
C ASP A 103 -10.91 13.04 -43.75
N THR A 104 -12.05 13.30 -44.38
CA THR A 104 -12.72 12.40 -45.33
C THR A 104 -12.14 12.52 -46.75
N TYR A 105 -11.16 13.41 -46.97
CA TYR A 105 -10.56 13.68 -48.28
C TYR A 105 -11.56 14.10 -49.35
N ASN A 106 -12.62 14.82 -48.96
CA ASN A 106 -13.76 15.17 -49.81
C ASN A 106 -14.45 13.95 -50.46
N ALA A 107 -14.27 12.75 -49.89
CA ALA A 107 -14.97 11.56 -50.34
C ALA A 107 -16.45 11.65 -49.94
N THR A 108 -17.33 11.12 -50.79
CA THR A 108 -18.76 10.99 -50.50
C THR A 108 -19.07 9.75 -49.65
N ILE A 109 -18.11 8.83 -49.54
CA ILE A 109 -18.20 7.59 -48.79
C ILE A 109 -16.89 7.48 -47.99
N TYR A 110 -17.00 7.35 -46.68
CA TYR A 110 -15.90 7.35 -45.71
C TYR A 110 -16.36 6.56 -44.47
N SER A 111 -15.41 5.96 -43.75
CA SER A 111 -15.68 5.13 -42.58
C SER A 111 -14.42 5.04 -41.69
N ASP A 112 -14.46 4.58 -40.44
CA ASP A 112 -15.62 4.15 -39.65
C ASP A 112 -15.80 5.01 -38.38
N GLY A 113 -14.82 5.82 -38.00
CA GLY A 113 -14.91 6.72 -36.86
C GLY A 113 -13.82 6.58 -35.79
N ILE A 114 -14.05 7.33 -34.72
CA ILE A 114 -13.14 7.51 -33.57
C ILE A 114 -13.90 7.43 -32.26
N ALA A 115 -13.26 6.93 -31.20
CA ALA A 115 -13.84 6.86 -29.88
C ALA A 115 -12.85 7.25 -28.77
N LEU A 116 -13.33 7.98 -27.77
CA LEU A 116 -12.72 8.03 -26.44
C LEU A 116 -13.20 6.79 -25.67
N PHE A 117 -12.30 6.06 -25.01
CA PHE A 117 -12.68 4.89 -24.21
C PHE A 117 -12.07 4.92 -22.80
N LEU A 118 -12.76 4.24 -21.88
CA LEU A 118 -12.27 3.79 -20.57
C LEU A 118 -12.37 2.26 -20.53
N ALA A 119 -11.26 1.57 -20.29
CA ALA A 119 -11.16 0.11 -20.31
C ALA A 119 -10.19 -0.39 -19.21
N PRO A 120 -10.10 -1.70 -18.94
CA PRO A 120 -9.17 -2.22 -17.93
C PRO A 120 -7.72 -1.85 -18.23
N VAL A 121 -6.92 -1.65 -17.19
CA VAL A 121 -5.48 -1.42 -17.35
C VAL A 121 -4.84 -2.58 -18.12
N GLY A 122 -4.09 -2.27 -19.17
CA GLY A 122 -3.51 -3.26 -20.07
C GLY A 122 -4.43 -3.70 -21.22
N PHE A 123 -5.61 -3.10 -21.39
CA PHE A 123 -6.43 -3.27 -22.58
C PHE A 123 -5.61 -3.00 -23.85
N THR A 124 -5.68 -3.89 -24.83
CA THR A 124 -4.94 -3.81 -26.10
C THR A 124 -5.91 -3.99 -27.25
N ILE A 125 -5.50 -3.57 -28.45
CA ILE A 125 -6.31 -3.72 -29.66
C ILE A 125 -6.69 -5.20 -29.86
N PRO A 126 -7.99 -5.55 -29.87
CA PRO A 126 -8.40 -6.93 -30.11
C PRO A 126 -7.96 -7.40 -31.51
N PRO A 127 -7.74 -8.71 -31.70
CA PRO A 127 -7.45 -9.24 -33.03
C PRO A 127 -8.64 -9.00 -33.96
N ASN A 128 -8.35 -8.61 -35.21
CA ASN A 128 -9.33 -8.33 -36.26
C ASN A 128 -10.36 -7.24 -35.87
N SER A 129 -9.87 -6.16 -35.25
CA SER A 129 -10.69 -5.06 -34.72
C SER A 129 -10.79 -3.82 -35.64
N GLY A 130 -10.39 -3.92 -36.90
CA GLY A 130 -10.48 -2.79 -37.85
C GLY A 130 -11.89 -2.51 -38.37
N GLY A 131 -12.10 -1.29 -38.87
CA GLY A 131 -13.36 -0.81 -39.42
C GLY A 131 -14.44 -0.65 -38.34
N ARG A 132 -15.60 -1.26 -38.56
CA ARG A 132 -16.76 -1.19 -37.65
C ARG A 132 -16.52 -1.50 -36.17
N TYR A 133 -15.40 -2.14 -35.84
CA TYR A 133 -15.06 -2.51 -34.47
C TYR A 133 -14.21 -1.45 -33.73
N LEU A 134 -13.82 -0.37 -34.41
CA LEU A 134 -13.13 0.82 -33.89
C LEU A 134 -11.81 0.54 -33.13
N GLY A 135 -11.21 -0.64 -33.27
CA GLY A 135 -10.05 -1.03 -32.46
C GLY A 135 -10.36 -1.41 -31.02
N LEU A 136 -11.65 -1.51 -30.66
CA LEU A 136 -12.14 -1.74 -29.30
C LEU A 136 -12.88 -3.08 -29.14
N PHE A 137 -13.42 -3.63 -30.23
CA PHE A 137 -14.17 -4.88 -30.21
C PHE A 137 -13.69 -5.86 -31.28
N ASN A 138 -14.21 -7.07 -31.28
CA ASN A 138 -14.11 -7.98 -32.42
C ASN A 138 -15.43 -8.74 -32.55
N THR A 139 -15.50 -9.68 -33.48
CA THR A 139 -16.72 -10.46 -33.72
C THR A 139 -17.22 -11.21 -32.48
N SER A 140 -16.34 -11.65 -31.58
CA SER A 140 -16.74 -12.32 -30.32
C SER A 140 -17.13 -11.34 -29.22
N THR A 141 -16.53 -10.15 -29.16
CA THR A 141 -16.73 -9.22 -28.05
C THR A 141 -17.74 -8.11 -28.32
N ALA A 142 -18.10 -7.86 -29.59
CA ALA A 142 -19.00 -6.77 -29.99
C ALA A 142 -20.33 -6.70 -29.21
N PHE A 143 -20.81 -7.85 -28.73
CA PHE A 143 -22.06 -8.00 -27.99
C PHE A 143 -21.92 -8.82 -26.70
N ASP A 144 -20.69 -9.02 -26.19
CA ASP A 144 -20.38 -9.96 -25.09
C ASP A 144 -20.77 -9.47 -23.68
N GLY A 145 -21.83 -8.66 -23.61
CA GLY A 145 -22.46 -8.23 -22.37
C GLY A 145 -21.47 -7.60 -21.38
N PRO A 146 -21.66 -7.75 -20.06
CA PRO A 146 -20.85 -7.04 -19.05
C PRO A 146 -19.36 -7.43 -18.99
N GLN A 147 -18.91 -8.44 -19.76
CA GLN A 147 -17.54 -8.95 -19.68
C GLN A 147 -16.49 -8.02 -20.28
N ASN A 148 -16.88 -7.15 -21.21
CA ASN A 148 -15.94 -6.25 -21.88
C ASN A 148 -15.33 -5.18 -20.97
N GLN A 149 -16.05 -4.80 -19.90
CA GLN A 149 -15.65 -3.76 -18.96
C GLN A 149 -15.15 -2.49 -19.65
N ILE A 150 -15.90 -1.99 -20.63
CA ILE A 150 -15.54 -0.83 -21.44
C ILE A 150 -16.71 0.16 -21.52
N VAL A 151 -16.38 1.44 -21.38
CA VAL A 151 -17.27 2.56 -21.66
C VAL A 151 -16.61 3.42 -22.71
N LEU A 152 -17.34 3.81 -23.75
CA LEU A 152 -16.80 4.67 -24.79
C LEU A 152 -17.78 5.77 -25.19
N VAL A 153 -17.22 6.84 -25.73
CA VAL A 153 -17.92 7.89 -26.46
C VAL A 153 -17.46 7.79 -27.90
N GLU A 154 -18.34 7.36 -28.79
CA GLU A 154 -18.04 7.16 -30.21
C GLU A 154 -18.50 8.34 -31.06
N PHE A 155 -17.77 8.54 -32.15
CA PHE A 155 -18.02 9.51 -33.20
C PHE A 155 -18.04 8.73 -34.50
N ASP A 156 -19.21 8.17 -34.81
CA ASP A 156 -19.41 7.18 -35.85
C ASP A 156 -19.74 7.83 -37.19
N THR A 157 -18.94 7.48 -38.21
CA THR A 157 -19.04 7.99 -39.57
C THR A 157 -19.70 6.99 -40.52
N TRP A 158 -19.94 5.73 -40.09
CA TRP A 158 -20.46 4.67 -40.93
C TRP A 158 -21.61 3.90 -40.29
N VAL A 159 -22.75 3.87 -40.98
CA VAL A 159 -23.93 3.17 -40.47
C VAL A 159 -23.83 1.66 -40.71
N ASN A 160 -23.71 0.89 -39.63
CA ASN A 160 -23.79 -0.56 -39.54
C ASN A 160 -25.19 -0.95 -39.04
N PRO A 161 -26.10 -1.39 -39.93
CA PRO A 161 -27.50 -1.66 -39.56
C PRO A 161 -27.69 -2.71 -38.46
N GLU A 162 -26.65 -3.51 -38.17
CA GLU A 162 -26.67 -4.54 -37.14
C GLU A 162 -26.72 -3.95 -35.71
N PHE A 163 -26.18 -2.75 -35.49
CA PHE A 163 -26.08 -2.16 -34.15
C PHE A 163 -26.23 -0.64 -34.08
N ASP A 164 -26.14 0.07 -35.21
CA ASP A 164 -26.25 1.52 -35.27
C ASP A 164 -27.69 2.00 -35.47
N PRO A 165 -28.02 3.22 -35.02
CA PRO A 165 -29.14 3.94 -35.59
C PRO A 165 -28.95 4.14 -37.10
N LEU A 166 -30.04 4.37 -37.84
CA LEU A 166 -29.99 4.57 -39.30
C LEU A 166 -29.42 5.94 -39.73
N MET A 167 -28.42 6.43 -39.00
CA MET A 167 -27.74 7.71 -39.22
C MET A 167 -26.31 7.67 -38.67
N GLN A 168 -25.42 8.47 -39.23
CA GLN A 168 -24.15 8.81 -38.59
C GLN A 168 -24.45 9.48 -37.25
N HIS A 169 -23.71 9.12 -36.21
CA HIS A 169 -24.08 9.53 -34.87
C HIS A 169 -22.88 9.65 -33.93
N ILE A 170 -23.10 10.42 -32.86
CA ILE A 170 -22.27 10.40 -31.66
C ILE A 170 -22.99 9.55 -30.63
N GLY A 171 -22.31 8.60 -30.02
CA GLY A 171 -22.88 7.62 -29.11
C GLY A 171 -22.16 7.55 -27.77
N ILE A 172 -22.90 7.18 -26.71
CA ILE A 172 -22.30 6.70 -25.45
C ILE A 172 -22.60 5.21 -25.34
N ASN A 173 -21.57 4.39 -25.23
CA ASN A 173 -21.71 2.94 -25.30
C ASN A 173 -21.18 2.30 -24.02
N LYS A 174 -21.75 1.14 -23.69
CA LYS A 174 -21.42 0.37 -22.48
C LYS A 174 -21.32 -1.09 -22.83
N ASN A 175 -20.10 -1.60 -22.84
CA ASN A 175 -19.76 -3.00 -23.11
C ASN A 175 -20.28 -3.58 -24.43
N SER A 176 -20.67 -2.74 -25.39
CA SER A 176 -21.28 -3.13 -26.66
C SER A 176 -21.00 -2.05 -27.70
N LEU A 177 -21.04 -2.42 -28.98
CA LEU A 177 -21.05 -1.45 -30.08
C LEU A 177 -22.37 -0.69 -30.20
N SER A 178 -23.48 -1.19 -29.68
CA SER A 178 -24.73 -0.42 -29.68
C SER A 178 -24.70 0.70 -28.62
N SER A 179 -24.89 1.94 -29.03
CA SER A 179 -24.94 3.09 -28.12
C SER A 179 -26.20 3.07 -27.23
N LEU A 180 -26.05 3.40 -25.95
CA LEU A 180 -27.14 3.54 -24.98
C LEU A 180 -28.02 4.76 -25.30
N VAL A 181 -27.36 5.82 -25.74
CA VAL A 181 -27.94 7.08 -26.18
C VAL A 181 -27.10 7.57 -27.36
N TYR A 182 -27.72 8.25 -28.30
CA TYR A 182 -27.04 8.79 -29.48
C TYR A 182 -27.65 10.11 -29.92
N ALA A 183 -26.87 10.88 -30.67
CA ALA A 183 -27.28 12.10 -31.35
C ALA A 183 -26.80 12.09 -32.80
N SER A 184 -27.65 12.56 -33.73
CA SER A 184 -27.27 12.73 -35.13
C SER A 184 -26.14 13.75 -35.27
N TRP A 185 -25.23 13.50 -36.20
CA TRP A 185 -24.22 14.49 -36.61
C TRP A 185 -23.85 14.34 -38.09
N ASN A 186 -23.15 15.33 -38.65
CA ASN A 186 -22.72 15.34 -40.04
C ASN A 186 -21.20 15.56 -40.14
N PRO A 187 -20.38 14.50 -39.98
CA PRO A 187 -18.92 14.60 -40.06
C PRO A 187 -18.45 15.13 -41.41
N GLY A 188 -19.13 14.80 -42.51
CA GLY A 188 -18.74 15.22 -43.86
C GLY A 188 -18.75 16.74 -44.08
N SER A 189 -19.63 17.49 -43.42
CA SER A 189 -19.65 18.96 -43.53
C SER A 189 -18.53 19.66 -42.75
N HIS A 190 -17.86 18.93 -41.86
CA HIS A 190 -16.76 19.42 -41.02
C HIS A 190 -15.46 18.68 -41.31
N SER A 191 -15.35 18.05 -42.49
CA SER A 191 -14.16 17.32 -42.91
C SER A 191 -12.92 18.21 -42.88
N GLY A 192 -11.87 17.75 -42.19
CA GLY A 192 -10.62 18.49 -42.00
C GLY A 192 -10.68 19.60 -40.94
N ASN A 193 -11.86 19.96 -40.44
CA ASN A 193 -12.01 20.96 -39.38
C ASN A 193 -11.82 20.35 -38.00
N ALA A 194 -11.42 21.18 -37.04
CA ALA A 194 -11.31 20.77 -35.65
C ALA A 194 -12.69 20.64 -35.00
N ILE A 195 -12.90 19.51 -34.33
CA ILE A 195 -14.08 19.22 -33.52
C ILE A 195 -13.63 19.23 -32.06
N ASN A 196 -14.22 20.13 -31.28
CA ASN A 196 -13.90 20.26 -29.86
C ASN A 196 -14.94 19.48 -29.04
N VAL A 197 -14.48 18.68 -28.09
CA VAL A 197 -15.33 17.83 -27.25
C VAL A 197 -15.01 18.05 -25.78
N MET A 198 -16.05 18.02 -24.97
CA MET A 198 -15.95 17.94 -23.52
C MET A 198 -16.80 16.77 -23.03
N VAL A 199 -16.19 15.87 -22.27
CA VAL A 199 -16.88 14.77 -21.58
C VAL A 199 -16.78 15.00 -20.09
N THR A 200 -17.91 14.95 -19.40
CA THR A 200 -17.99 15.14 -17.95
C THR A 200 -18.70 13.98 -17.29
N TYR A 201 -18.15 13.48 -16.18
CA TYR A 201 -18.81 12.52 -15.32
C TYR A 201 -19.08 13.11 -13.94
N ASN A 202 -20.35 13.09 -13.54
CA ASN A 202 -20.77 13.45 -12.20
C ASN A 202 -21.09 12.17 -11.42
N SER A 203 -20.19 11.79 -10.51
CA SER A 203 -20.25 10.56 -9.72
C SER A 203 -21.41 10.53 -8.73
N THR A 204 -21.91 11.69 -8.30
CA THR A 204 -23.07 11.77 -7.39
C THR A 204 -24.36 11.39 -8.10
N THR A 205 -24.56 11.93 -9.30
CA THR A 205 -25.75 11.69 -10.13
C THR A 205 -25.61 10.50 -11.07
N LYS A 206 -24.41 9.92 -11.19
CA LYS A 206 -24.05 8.89 -12.17
C LYS A 206 -24.26 9.34 -13.61
N ASN A 207 -24.14 10.63 -13.88
CA ASN A 207 -24.42 11.19 -15.19
C ASN A 207 -23.12 11.36 -15.98
N LEU A 208 -23.02 10.68 -17.12
CA LEU A 208 -21.99 10.92 -18.13
C LEU A 208 -22.58 11.79 -19.22
N SER A 209 -21.97 12.94 -19.48
CA SER A 209 -22.43 13.90 -20.46
C SER A 209 -21.32 14.26 -21.43
N VAL A 210 -21.67 14.37 -22.70
CA VAL A 210 -20.81 14.68 -23.82
C VAL A 210 -21.34 15.96 -24.45
N PHE A 211 -20.45 16.91 -24.70
CA PHE A 211 -20.74 18.17 -25.37
C PHE A 211 -19.73 18.34 -26.50
N TRP A 212 -20.17 18.88 -27.63
CA TRP A 212 -19.27 19.14 -28.75
C TRP A 212 -19.58 20.46 -29.43
N SER A 213 -18.59 20.95 -30.17
CA SER A 213 -18.71 22.10 -31.06
C SER A 213 -17.81 21.89 -32.27
N PHE A 214 -18.12 22.61 -33.34
CA PHE A 214 -17.42 22.55 -34.61
C PHE A 214 -16.64 23.84 -34.86
N ASP A 215 -15.71 23.79 -35.81
CA ASP A 215 -15.08 24.97 -36.43
C ASP A 215 -14.41 25.93 -35.41
N ASP A 216 -13.66 25.36 -34.47
CA ASP A 216 -12.94 26.08 -33.39
C ASP A 216 -13.79 26.86 -32.39
N GLU A 217 -15.12 26.71 -32.44
CA GLU A 217 -16.00 27.30 -31.42
C GLU A 217 -15.78 26.63 -30.06
N PRO A 218 -15.84 27.39 -28.94
CA PRO A 218 -15.64 26.84 -27.61
C PRO A 218 -16.81 25.95 -27.19
N VAL A 219 -16.49 24.79 -26.60
CA VAL A 219 -17.50 23.87 -26.06
C VAL A 219 -18.11 24.45 -24.78
N SER A 220 -19.43 24.65 -24.78
CA SER A 220 -20.18 25.13 -23.62
C SER A 220 -21.15 24.07 -23.09
N PRO A 221 -21.14 23.77 -21.77
CA PRO A 221 -22.15 22.89 -21.16
C PRO A 221 -23.58 23.43 -21.28
N ASP A 222 -23.75 24.74 -21.49
CA ASP A 222 -25.05 25.38 -21.62
C ASP A 222 -25.66 25.18 -23.01
N ASN A 223 -24.87 24.73 -23.99
CA ASN A 223 -25.35 24.43 -25.33
C ASN A 223 -26.04 23.07 -25.37
N LYS A 224 -27.36 23.06 -25.22
CA LYS A 224 -28.18 21.84 -25.25
C LYS A 224 -28.35 21.22 -26.64
N ILE A 225 -27.96 21.91 -27.72
CA ILE A 225 -28.14 21.40 -29.08
C ILE A 225 -27.10 20.32 -29.40
N PHE A 226 -25.86 20.54 -28.95
CA PHE A 226 -24.73 19.64 -29.19
C PHE A 226 -24.32 18.96 -27.90
N SER A 227 -25.28 18.23 -27.31
CA SER A 227 -25.02 17.45 -26.11
C SER A 227 -25.79 16.13 -26.07
N LEU A 228 -25.20 15.18 -25.34
CA LEU A 228 -25.72 13.85 -25.11
C LEU A 228 -25.42 13.46 -23.66
N SER A 229 -26.35 12.79 -22.97
CA SER A 229 -26.11 12.37 -21.60
C SER A 229 -26.82 11.07 -21.26
N CYS A 230 -26.22 10.24 -20.41
CA CYS A 230 -26.87 9.05 -19.87
C CYS A 230 -26.48 8.79 -18.42
N LEU A 231 -27.36 8.08 -17.71
CA LEU A 231 -27.08 7.56 -16.38
C LEU A 231 -26.26 6.26 -16.50
N ILE A 232 -25.01 6.31 -16.04
CA ILE A 232 -24.09 5.18 -16.00
C ILE A 232 -23.31 5.16 -14.69
N ASP A 233 -23.44 4.05 -13.96
CA ASP A 233 -22.69 3.81 -12.73
C ASP A 233 -21.35 3.15 -13.09
N LEU A 234 -20.29 3.95 -13.19
CA LEU A 234 -19.00 3.48 -13.70
C LEU A 234 -18.41 2.37 -12.83
N ALA A 235 -18.61 2.39 -11.51
CA ALA A 235 -18.15 1.33 -10.62
C ALA A 235 -18.85 -0.02 -10.84
N LYS A 236 -20.01 -0.04 -11.52
CA LYS A 236 -20.69 -1.28 -11.90
C LYS A 236 -20.22 -1.85 -13.24
N VAL A 237 -19.41 -1.10 -13.98
CA VAL A 237 -18.99 -1.44 -15.35
C VAL A 237 -17.48 -1.65 -15.42
N LEU A 238 -16.72 -0.76 -14.78
CA LEU A 238 -15.28 -0.65 -14.91
C LEU A 238 -14.57 -1.07 -13.62
N PRO A 239 -13.32 -1.58 -13.71
CA PRO A 239 -12.46 -1.79 -12.53
C PRO A 239 -12.10 -0.46 -11.85
N GLU A 240 -11.51 -0.52 -10.64
CA GLU A 240 -11.12 0.66 -9.84
C GLU A 240 -10.18 1.61 -10.60
N SER A 241 -9.17 1.03 -11.25
CA SER A 241 -8.23 1.74 -12.11
C SER A 241 -8.44 1.35 -13.57
N VAL A 242 -8.48 2.34 -14.47
CA VAL A 242 -8.71 2.14 -15.91
C VAL A 242 -7.61 2.76 -16.75
N ALA A 243 -7.45 2.24 -17.96
CA ALA A 243 -6.79 2.95 -19.04
C ALA A 243 -7.82 3.87 -19.71
N ILE A 244 -7.42 5.12 -19.98
CA ILE A 244 -8.18 6.07 -20.79
C ILE A 244 -7.38 6.39 -22.05
N GLY A 245 -8.07 6.52 -23.18
CA GLY A 245 -7.42 6.78 -24.46
C GLY A 245 -8.39 6.99 -25.60
N PHE A 246 -7.82 7.07 -26.80
CA PHE A 246 -8.56 7.17 -28.04
C PHE A 246 -8.24 6.00 -28.96
N SER A 247 -9.25 5.48 -29.62
CA SER A 247 -9.09 4.49 -30.68
C SER A 247 -9.83 4.95 -31.91
N ALA A 248 -9.24 4.76 -33.08
CA ALA A 248 -9.88 5.03 -34.36
C ALA A 248 -9.54 3.95 -35.36
N SER A 249 -10.46 3.72 -36.29
CA SER A 249 -10.20 2.81 -37.39
C SER A 249 -11.03 3.16 -38.62
N TYR A 250 -10.63 2.62 -39.76
CA TYR A 250 -11.43 2.65 -40.98
C TYR A 250 -11.39 1.28 -41.65
N GLY A 251 -12.40 0.97 -42.46
CA GLY A 251 -12.53 -0.27 -43.20
C GLY A 251 -12.01 -0.14 -44.62
N PHE A 252 -12.89 -0.33 -45.60
CA PHE A 252 -12.56 -0.15 -47.01
C PHE A 252 -12.56 1.31 -47.45
N GLN A 253 -13.30 2.18 -46.77
CA GLN A 253 -13.46 3.58 -47.11
C GLN A 253 -12.63 4.40 -46.15
N ALA A 254 -11.43 4.79 -46.58
CA ALA A 254 -10.47 5.36 -45.67
C ALA A 254 -10.80 6.81 -45.31
N GLU A 255 -10.71 7.13 -44.03
CA GLU A 255 -10.64 8.49 -43.52
C GLU A 255 -9.47 8.60 -42.53
N ARG A 256 -8.95 9.81 -42.37
CA ARG A 256 -7.86 10.08 -41.41
C ARG A 256 -8.45 10.62 -40.12
N HIS A 257 -7.98 10.08 -39.02
CA HIS A 257 -8.36 10.49 -37.67
C HIS A 257 -7.15 11.03 -36.93
N SER A 258 -7.26 12.26 -36.42
CA SER A 258 -6.17 12.92 -35.69
C SER A 258 -6.64 13.49 -34.36
N ILE A 259 -5.86 13.31 -33.30
CA ILE A 259 -6.04 13.98 -32.00
C ILE A 259 -5.15 15.22 -31.96
N ASN A 260 -5.75 16.39 -31.80
CA ASN A 260 -5.08 17.69 -31.84
C ASN A 260 -4.66 18.15 -30.44
N SER A 261 -5.50 17.91 -29.43
CA SER A 261 -5.21 18.25 -28.04
C SER A 261 -5.97 17.33 -27.08
N TRP A 262 -5.46 17.16 -25.86
CA TRP A 262 -6.11 16.34 -24.84
C TRP A 262 -5.81 16.84 -23.42
N GLU A 263 -6.87 17.14 -22.68
CA GLU A 263 -6.87 17.52 -21.29
C GLU A 263 -7.74 16.55 -20.49
N PHE A 264 -7.30 16.20 -19.30
CA PHE A 264 -8.05 15.40 -18.34
C PHE A 264 -7.85 15.95 -16.93
N THR A 265 -8.94 15.98 -16.16
CA THR A 265 -8.94 16.32 -14.74
C THR A 265 -9.86 15.35 -14.00
N SER A 266 -9.34 14.64 -13.00
CA SER A 266 -10.14 13.98 -11.97
C SER A 266 -10.10 14.79 -10.67
N ASN A 267 -11.20 14.77 -9.93
CA ASN A 267 -11.47 15.58 -8.73
C ASN A 267 -11.77 17.06 -9.04
N LEU A 268 -12.97 17.31 -9.56
CA LEU A 268 -13.57 18.64 -9.65
C LEU A 268 -14.14 19.06 -8.28
N ASP A 269 -13.29 19.58 -7.41
CA ASP A 269 -13.76 20.71 -6.60
C ASP A 269 -14.08 21.84 -7.60
N VAL A 270 -15.38 22.06 -7.87
CA VAL A 270 -16.03 23.20 -8.54
C VAL A 270 -16.69 22.89 -9.90
N VAL A 271 -18.02 22.72 -9.88
CA VAL A 271 -18.93 23.35 -10.85
C VAL A 271 -20.12 23.95 -10.10
N HIS A 272 -19.92 25.12 -9.48
CA HIS A 272 -21.02 26.07 -9.33
C HIS A 272 -20.94 27.02 -10.52
N HIS A 273 -21.98 26.99 -11.35
CA HIS A 273 -22.22 27.81 -12.53
C HIS A 273 -21.80 29.30 -12.38
N LEU A 274 -21.17 29.85 -13.42
CA LEU A 274 -21.12 31.30 -13.68
C LEU A 274 -22.39 31.71 -14.47
N PRO A 275 -22.75 33.01 -14.61
CA PRO A 275 -22.57 34.17 -13.74
C PRO A 275 -23.92 34.91 -13.48
N VAL A 276 -24.27 35.21 -12.23
CA VAL A 276 -25.28 36.26 -11.92
C VAL A 276 -24.80 37.12 -10.75
N ASN A 277 -24.55 38.39 -11.08
CA ASN A 277 -24.37 39.62 -10.30
C ASN A 277 -23.74 39.61 -8.88
N PRO A 278 -22.79 40.55 -8.63
CA PRO A 278 -21.97 40.55 -7.42
C PRO A 278 -22.69 41.27 -6.28
N SER A 279 -23.05 40.54 -5.23
CA SER A 279 -23.03 41.13 -3.89
C SER A 279 -22.94 40.04 -2.81
N LYS A 280 -21.73 39.88 -2.26
CA LYS A 280 -21.42 40.00 -0.82
C LYS A 280 -20.19 39.14 -0.45
N LYS A 281 -19.15 39.88 -0.06
CA LYS A 281 -18.06 39.55 0.86
C LYS A 281 -17.45 38.16 0.74
N GLY A 282 -16.43 38.08 -0.10
CA GLY A 282 -15.44 37.00 -0.05
C GLY A 282 -14.83 36.91 1.35
N VAL A 283 -14.86 35.69 1.90
CA VAL A 283 -14.06 35.33 3.07
C VAL A 283 -12.62 35.13 2.57
N ASN A 284 -11.69 35.91 3.12
CA ASN A 284 -10.30 35.97 2.68
C ASN A 284 -9.61 34.59 2.76
N SER A 285 -9.25 34.01 1.63
CA SER A 285 -8.44 32.78 1.47
C SER A 285 -7.03 32.89 2.09
N LYS A 286 -6.58 34.09 2.43
CA LYS A 286 -5.34 34.33 3.20
C LYS A 286 -5.47 33.86 4.66
N MET A 287 -6.67 33.90 5.24
CA MET A 287 -6.88 33.52 6.64
C MET A 287 -6.77 32.01 6.84
N TYR A 288 -7.20 31.19 5.88
CA TYR A 288 -7.07 29.73 5.97
C TYR A 288 -5.63 29.27 5.81
N ARG A 289 -4.83 29.89 4.92
CA ARG A 289 -3.39 29.61 4.83
C ARG A 289 -2.68 29.97 6.14
N ILE A 290 -2.98 31.12 6.73
CA ILE A 290 -2.40 31.54 8.03
C ILE A 290 -2.90 30.64 9.17
N LEU A 291 -4.18 30.26 9.18
CA LEU A 291 -4.77 29.41 10.21
C LEU A 291 -4.22 27.98 10.13
N THR A 292 -3.98 27.42 8.95
CA THR A 292 -3.30 26.11 8.78
C THR A 292 -1.83 26.16 9.18
N PHE A 293 -1.13 27.28 8.93
CA PHE A 293 0.27 27.45 9.35
C PHE A 293 0.41 27.61 10.87
N ILE A 294 -0.63 28.05 11.59
CA ILE A 294 -0.60 28.23 13.05
C ILE A 294 -1.16 27.01 13.80
N THR A 295 -2.22 26.36 13.30
CA THR A 295 -2.85 25.23 14.00
C THR A 295 -2.05 23.93 13.88
N ALA A 296 -1.41 23.68 12.73
CA ALA A 296 -0.58 22.50 12.53
C ALA A 296 0.60 22.41 13.53
N PRO A 297 1.41 23.46 13.76
CA PRO A 297 2.51 23.38 14.73
C PRO A 297 2.02 23.28 16.18
N ILE A 298 0.89 23.90 16.53
CA ILE A 298 0.33 23.81 17.89
C ILE A 298 -0.21 22.41 18.18
N ALA A 299 -0.92 21.79 17.24
CA ALA A 299 -1.41 20.42 17.37
C ALA A 299 -0.24 19.42 17.44
N CYS A 300 0.81 19.64 16.65
CA CYS A 300 2.02 18.83 16.68
C CYS A 300 2.74 18.95 18.03
N LEU A 301 2.83 20.16 18.59
CA LEU A 301 3.44 20.40 19.90
C LEU A 301 2.67 19.71 21.04
N LEU A 302 1.33 19.74 21.02
CA LEU A 302 0.49 19.09 22.02
C LEU A 302 0.59 17.56 21.96
N LEU A 303 0.66 16.98 20.76
CA LEU A 303 0.87 15.53 20.59
C LEU A 303 2.24 15.09 21.11
N VAL A 304 3.27 15.92 20.89
CA VAL A 304 4.62 15.65 21.42
C VAL A 304 4.61 15.70 22.96
N ILE A 305 3.90 16.63 23.59
CA ILE A 305 3.83 16.70 25.07
C ILE A 305 3.10 15.46 25.63
N LEU A 306 1.97 15.06 25.03
CA LEU A 306 1.15 13.94 25.50
C LEU A 306 1.83 12.57 25.35
N ALA A 307 2.53 12.35 24.23
CA ALA A 307 3.27 11.11 24.01
C ALA A 307 4.31 10.87 25.12
N CYS A 308 4.77 11.96 25.71
CA CYS A 308 6.00 11.96 26.45
C CYS A 308 5.77 11.96 27.98
N SER A 309 4.62 12.47 28.43
CA SER A 309 4.11 12.16 29.77
C SER A 309 3.73 10.68 29.92
N CYS A 310 3.13 10.07 28.90
CA CYS A 310 2.74 8.66 28.90
C CYS A 310 3.96 7.72 29.02
N PHE A 311 5.04 8.06 28.31
CA PHE A 311 6.29 7.31 28.36
C PHE A 311 6.95 7.34 29.75
N PHE A 312 6.91 8.47 30.46
CA PHE A 312 7.48 8.60 31.81
C PHE A 312 6.77 7.69 32.82
N MET A 313 5.45 7.57 32.71
CA MET A 313 4.62 6.71 33.57
C MET A 313 4.94 5.21 33.40
N ILE A 314 5.18 4.75 32.17
CA ILE A 314 5.49 3.34 31.89
C ILE A 314 6.89 2.96 32.39
N LYS A 315 7.88 3.86 32.27
CA LYS A 315 9.24 3.64 32.76
C LYS A 315 9.30 3.56 34.29
N MET A 316 8.48 4.35 34.98
CA MET A 316 8.35 4.29 36.44
C MET A 316 7.76 2.96 36.91
N ARG A 317 6.81 2.37 36.17
CA ARG A 317 6.27 1.04 36.49
C ARG A 317 7.32 -0.08 36.38
N LYS A 318 8.10 -0.12 35.29
CA LYS A 318 9.10 -1.18 35.08
C LYS A 318 10.27 -1.12 36.07
N LYS A 319 10.64 0.07 36.54
CA LYS A 319 11.71 0.23 37.55
C LYS A 319 11.30 -0.36 38.90
N CYS A 320 10.04 -0.17 39.32
CA CYS A 320 9.51 -0.78 40.54
C CYS A 320 9.41 -2.31 40.42
N GLU A 321 9.00 -2.82 39.26
CA GLU A 321 8.85 -4.27 39.03
C GLU A 321 10.19 -5.01 39.00
N TYR A 322 11.20 -4.47 38.31
CA TYR A 322 12.56 -5.03 38.31
C TYR A 322 13.19 -5.01 39.72
N GLN A 323 12.97 -3.93 40.47
CA GLN A 323 13.51 -3.79 41.82
C GLN A 323 12.83 -4.77 42.82
N ALA A 324 11.53 -5.02 42.67
CA ALA A 324 10.80 -6.03 43.45
C ALA A 324 11.30 -7.47 43.17
N VAL A 325 11.52 -7.83 41.90
CA VAL A 325 12.04 -9.15 41.53
C VAL A 325 13.45 -9.39 42.09
N THR A 326 14.32 -8.37 42.07
CA THR A 326 15.68 -8.51 42.63
C THR A 326 15.72 -8.67 44.15
N HIS A 327 14.70 -8.18 44.88
CA HIS A 327 14.60 -8.37 46.33
C HIS A 327 14.23 -9.81 46.68
N ILE A 328 13.24 -10.36 45.96
CA ILE A 328 12.80 -11.75 46.10
C ILE A 328 13.94 -12.72 45.73
N ASP A 329 14.71 -12.43 44.68
CA ASP A 329 15.89 -13.20 44.29
C ASP A 329 16.92 -13.33 45.44
N LYS A 330 17.11 -12.25 46.22
CA LYS A 330 18.07 -12.24 47.34
C LYS A 330 17.54 -13.02 48.54
N GLU A 331 16.25 -12.92 48.84
CA GLU A 331 15.63 -13.69 49.94
C GLU A 331 15.62 -15.19 49.66
N ILE A 332 15.29 -15.62 48.44
CA ILE A 332 15.26 -17.05 48.07
C ILE A 332 16.66 -17.68 48.09
N VAL A 333 17.69 -16.95 47.64
CA VAL A 333 19.08 -17.45 47.75
C VAL A 333 19.53 -17.53 49.21
N ALA A 334 19.06 -16.62 50.08
CA ALA A 334 19.38 -16.64 51.50
C ALA A 334 18.76 -17.83 52.27
N LEU A 335 17.74 -18.49 51.73
CA LEU A 335 17.13 -19.71 52.29
C LEU A 335 17.99 -20.97 52.08
N SER A 336 18.91 -20.97 51.12
CA SER A 336 19.86 -22.08 50.91
C SER A 336 21.09 -21.95 51.81
N LEU A 337 21.58 -23.06 52.38
CA LEU A 337 22.70 -23.03 53.30
C LEU A 337 23.98 -22.57 52.60
N LYS A 338 24.62 -21.53 53.13
CA LYS A 338 25.94 -21.09 52.68
C LYS A 338 26.99 -21.76 53.56
N PHE A 339 27.83 -22.59 52.94
CA PHE A 339 28.93 -23.28 53.62
C PHE A 339 30.24 -22.51 53.46
N SER A 340 31.14 -22.67 54.44
CA SER A 340 32.51 -22.18 54.31
C SER A 340 33.36 -23.16 53.50
N ARG A 341 34.40 -22.66 52.82
CA ARG A 341 35.33 -23.51 52.07
C ARG A 341 36.02 -24.53 52.98
N GLN A 342 36.38 -24.12 54.19
CA GLN A 342 37.06 -24.97 55.17
C GLN A 342 36.19 -26.16 55.58
N GLU A 343 34.88 -25.95 55.75
CA GLU A 343 33.92 -27.00 56.09
C GLU A 343 33.82 -28.06 54.98
N LEU A 344 33.69 -27.64 53.71
CA LEU A 344 33.64 -28.56 52.57
C LEU A 344 34.99 -29.27 52.32
N LEU A 345 36.09 -28.58 52.60
CA LEU A 345 37.43 -29.17 52.54
C LEU A 345 37.58 -30.31 53.56
N ILE A 346 37.12 -30.11 54.80
CA ILE A 346 37.13 -31.15 55.84
C ILE A 346 36.19 -32.29 55.44
N ALA A 347 34.97 -31.97 55.01
CA ALA A 347 33.95 -32.95 54.62
C ALA A 347 34.45 -33.92 53.54
N THR A 348 35.24 -33.40 52.58
CA THR A 348 35.78 -34.15 51.44
C THR A 348 37.20 -34.67 51.65
N ASN A 349 37.76 -34.56 52.86
CA ASN A 349 39.14 -34.91 53.17
C ASN A 349 40.16 -34.25 52.22
N GLY A 350 40.01 -32.95 51.98
CA GLY A 350 40.86 -32.19 51.08
C GLY A 350 40.60 -32.46 49.59
N PHE A 351 39.37 -32.84 49.21
CA PHE A 351 39.04 -33.32 47.88
C PHE A 351 39.92 -34.50 47.43
N ALA A 352 40.10 -35.48 48.32
CA ALA A 352 40.95 -36.64 48.06
C ALA A 352 40.44 -37.47 46.86
N VAL A 353 41.38 -38.06 46.12
CA VAL A 353 41.10 -38.78 44.87
C VAL A 353 40.20 -40.00 45.08
N ASP A 354 40.35 -40.69 46.22
CA ASP A 354 39.53 -41.84 46.63
C ASP A 354 38.07 -41.47 46.96
N ARG A 355 37.78 -40.18 47.12
CA ARG A 355 36.42 -39.65 47.35
C ARG A 355 35.79 -39.08 46.08
N LYS A 356 36.47 -39.11 44.95
CA LYS A 356 35.94 -38.58 43.69
C LYS A 356 34.83 -39.48 43.15
N LEU A 357 33.64 -38.92 42.98
CA LEU A 357 32.45 -39.60 42.46
C LEU A 357 32.34 -39.50 40.94
N GLY A 358 32.88 -38.43 40.35
CA GLY A 358 32.83 -38.21 38.91
C GLY A 358 33.50 -36.91 38.47
N GLN A 359 33.72 -36.78 37.16
CA GLN A 359 34.26 -35.58 36.54
C GLN A 359 33.53 -35.30 35.23
N GLY A 360 33.06 -34.07 35.07
CA GLY A 360 32.57 -33.52 33.80
C GLY A 360 33.58 -32.55 33.19
N GLY A 361 33.23 -31.93 32.06
CA GLY A 361 34.12 -31.02 31.33
C GLY A 361 34.57 -29.78 32.12
N PHE A 362 33.74 -29.30 33.05
CA PHE A 362 34.01 -28.08 33.83
C PHE A 362 33.80 -28.25 35.35
N SER A 363 33.62 -29.47 35.83
CA SER A 363 33.37 -29.74 37.26
C SER A 363 33.85 -31.11 37.71
N GLN A 364 34.14 -31.24 39.00
CA GLN A 364 34.43 -32.51 39.66
C GLN A 364 33.49 -32.68 40.85
N VAL A 365 33.05 -33.91 41.10
CA VAL A 365 32.13 -34.24 42.20
C VAL A 365 32.85 -35.13 43.19
N TYR A 366 32.80 -34.76 44.48
CA TYR A 366 33.43 -35.48 45.57
C TYR A 366 32.41 -35.93 46.61
N LYS A 367 32.65 -37.08 47.23
CA LYS A 367 31.89 -37.57 48.37
C LYS A 367 32.35 -36.85 49.63
N GLY A 368 31.43 -36.13 50.25
CA GLY A 368 31.65 -35.43 51.51
C GLY A 368 30.82 -36.03 52.64
N PHE A 369 31.25 -35.80 53.88
CA PHE A 369 30.41 -35.95 55.06
C PHE A 369 30.35 -34.62 55.81
N LEU A 370 29.18 -33.98 55.83
CA LEU A 370 28.97 -32.71 56.51
C LEU A 370 28.62 -32.97 57.98
N SER A 371 29.56 -32.75 58.88
CA SER A 371 29.35 -32.91 60.32
C SER A 371 28.28 -31.97 60.88
N SER A 372 28.09 -30.80 60.28
CA SER A 372 27.09 -29.80 60.69
C SER A 372 25.65 -30.26 60.48
N LEU A 373 25.42 -31.13 59.50
CA LEU A 373 24.10 -31.66 59.12
C LEU A 373 23.98 -33.18 59.34
N ASP A 374 25.04 -33.82 59.83
CA ASP A 374 25.15 -35.28 60.04
C ASP A 374 24.73 -36.09 58.80
N ARG A 375 25.18 -35.69 57.60
CA ARG A 375 24.73 -36.26 56.32
C ARG A 375 25.86 -36.42 55.30
N LEU A 376 25.76 -37.47 54.47
CA LEU A 376 26.59 -37.64 53.28
C LEU A 376 26.14 -36.70 52.16
N VAL A 377 27.11 -36.06 51.52
CA VAL A 377 26.88 -35.09 50.44
C VAL A 377 27.74 -35.38 49.21
N ALA A 378 27.31 -34.81 48.09
CA ALA A 378 28.06 -34.75 46.85
C ALA A 378 28.46 -33.28 46.58
N ASP A 379 29.74 -32.99 46.71
CA ASP A 379 30.31 -31.65 46.54
C ASP A 379 30.80 -31.49 45.10
N LYS A 380 30.03 -30.75 44.31
CA LYS A 380 30.35 -30.41 42.92
C LYS A 380 31.18 -29.12 42.90
N ARG A 381 32.47 -29.28 42.67
CA ARG A 381 33.44 -28.18 42.47
C ARG A 381 33.50 -27.78 41.00
N ILE A 382 33.22 -26.52 40.71
CA ILE A 382 33.29 -25.94 39.36
C ILE A 382 34.66 -25.27 39.20
N PHE A 383 35.38 -25.56 38.12
CA PHE A 383 36.69 -24.96 37.89
C PHE A 383 36.59 -23.44 37.67
N ALA A 384 37.35 -22.69 38.47
CA ALA A 384 37.46 -21.24 38.38
C ALA A 384 38.40 -20.86 37.23
N GLY A 385 37.85 -20.33 36.13
CA GLY A 385 38.68 -19.95 34.97
C GLY A 385 38.20 -18.72 34.19
N SER A 386 36.99 -18.21 34.43
CA SER A 386 36.49 -17.01 33.72
C SER A 386 35.26 -16.39 34.41
N LYS A 387 34.88 -15.17 34.00
CA LYS A 387 33.58 -14.55 34.34
C LYS A 387 32.38 -15.40 33.94
N HIS A 388 32.57 -16.36 33.03
CA HIS A 388 31.53 -17.30 32.64
C HIS A 388 31.22 -18.30 33.77
N SER A 389 32.23 -18.80 34.49
CA SER A 389 32.04 -19.73 35.62
C SER A 389 31.19 -19.13 36.74
N GLU A 390 31.41 -17.85 37.08
CA GLU A 390 30.62 -17.13 38.08
C GLU A 390 29.16 -16.96 37.65
N LYS A 391 28.93 -16.65 36.37
CA LYS A 391 27.57 -16.52 35.81
C LYS A 391 26.84 -17.86 35.79
N VAL A 392 27.53 -18.95 35.43
CA VAL A 392 26.98 -20.31 35.45
C VAL A 392 26.62 -20.73 36.87
N PHE A 393 27.55 -20.55 37.82
CA PHE A 393 27.31 -20.83 39.23
C PHE A 393 26.14 -20.02 39.80
N THR A 394 26.11 -18.70 39.58
CA THR A 394 25.05 -17.82 40.09
C THR A 394 23.68 -18.21 39.52
N ASN A 395 23.62 -18.56 38.24
CA ASN A 395 22.38 -19.03 37.61
C ASN A 395 21.95 -20.38 38.18
N GLU A 396 22.87 -21.33 38.37
CA GLU A 396 22.59 -22.66 38.90
C GLU A 396 22.07 -22.56 40.35
N VAL A 397 22.71 -21.77 41.23
CA VAL A 397 22.20 -21.49 42.59
C VAL A 397 20.82 -20.85 42.52
N LYS A 398 20.61 -19.81 41.71
CA LYS A 398 19.31 -19.13 41.61
C LYS A 398 18.17 -20.05 41.17
N ILE A 399 18.45 -20.96 40.24
CA ILE A 399 17.47 -21.91 39.70
C ILE A 399 17.21 -23.01 40.74
N LEU A 400 18.26 -23.58 41.33
CA LEU A 400 18.13 -24.68 42.30
C LEU A 400 17.53 -24.23 43.63
N SER A 401 17.83 -23.01 44.11
CA SER A 401 17.19 -22.46 45.31
C SER A 401 15.68 -22.21 45.14
N ARG A 402 15.16 -22.19 43.90
CA ARG A 402 13.71 -22.04 43.60
C ARG A 402 12.98 -23.36 43.36
N MET A 403 13.71 -24.45 43.16
CA MET A 403 13.12 -25.74 42.81
C MET A 403 13.13 -26.66 44.03
N ILE A 404 11.95 -27.20 44.37
CA ILE A 404 11.82 -28.36 45.26
C ILE A 404 11.42 -29.57 44.39
N PRO A 405 12.37 -30.21 43.70
CA PRO A 405 12.04 -31.32 42.83
C PRO A 405 11.78 -32.59 43.64
N ARG A 406 10.71 -33.32 43.30
CA ARG A 406 10.42 -34.65 43.87
C ARG A 406 11.30 -35.77 43.27
N ASN A 407 11.83 -35.56 42.06
CA ASN A 407 12.50 -36.58 41.25
C ASN A 407 13.93 -36.17 40.83
N LEU A 408 14.51 -35.13 41.43
CA LEU A 408 15.91 -34.74 41.21
C LEU A 408 16.66 -34.74 42.55
N VAL A 409 17.98 -34.88 42.48
CA VAL A 409 18.85 -34.84 43.66
C VAL A 409 18.66 -33.52 44.40
N GLN A 410 18.44 -33.58 45.70
CA GLN A 410 18.21 -32.41 46.53
C GLN A 410 19.45 -31.51 46.56
N PHE A 411 19.27 -30.24 46.19
CA PHE A 411 20.26 -29.19 46.41
C PHE A 411 20.22 -28.76 47.88
N ILE A 412 21.37 -28.78 48.55
CA ILE A 412 21.48 -28.51 50.00
C ILE A 412 22.00 -27.08 50.22
N GLY A 413 22.99 -26.67 49.44
CA GLY A 413 23.61 -25.37 49.62
C GLY A 413 24.80 -25.14 48.72
N TRP A 414 25.54 -24.07 48.98
CA TRP A 414 26.62 -23.60 48.11
C TRP A 414 27.74 -22.95 48.90
N CYS A 415 28.90 -22.84 48.27
CA CYS A 415 30.03 -22.07 48.76
C CYS A 415 30.66 -21.27 47.59
N GLN A 416 30.92 -19.99 47.86
CA GLN A 416 31.66 -19.09 46.97
C GLN A 416 32.67 -18.32 47.81
N GLU A 417 33.90 -18.81 47.85
CA GLU A 417 35.00 -18.24 48.62
C GLU A 417 36.30 -18.42 47.84
N GLU A 418 37.20 -17.43 47.92
CA GLU A 418 38.56 -17.51 47.32
C GLU A 418 38.58 -17.84 45.82
N GLY A 419 37.52 -17.51 45.08
CA GLY A 419 37.39 -17.79 43.66
C GLY A 419 36.92 -19.21 43.31
N GLU A 420 36.66 -20.05 44.31
CA GLU A 420 36.09 -21.39 44.13
C GLU A 420 34.57 -21.36 44.16
N PHE A 421 33.93 -22.16 43.31
CA PHE A 421 32.49 -22.29 43.18
C PHE A 421 32.08 -23.72 43.47
N LEU A 422 31.40 -23.96 44.59
CA LEU A 422 31.02 -25.29 45.08
C LEU A 422 29.51 -25.37 45.27
N LEU A 423 28.91 -26.43 44.75
CA LEU A 423 27.49 -26.77 44.92
C LEU A 423 27.39 -28.07 45.71
N VAL A 424 26.57 -28.07 46.76
CA VAL A 424 26.40 -29.18 47.68
C VAL A 424 25.05 -29.84 47.41
N TYR A 425 25.10 -31.14 47.10
CA TYR A 425 23.92 -31.96 46.85
C TYR A 425 23.84 -33.12 47.83
N GLU A 426 22.66 -33.72 47.95
CA GLU A 426 22.51 -35.01 48.60
C GLU A 426 23.34 -36.10 47.90
N TYR A 427 24.03 -36.94 48.68
CA TYR A 427 24.75 -38.08 48.13
C TYR A 427 23.78 -39.17 47.67
N MET A 428 23.96 -39.65 46.43
CA MET A 428 23.20 -40.78 45.89
C MET A 428 23.97 -42.10 46.12
N PRO A 429 23.51 -42.98 47.04
CA PRO A 429 24.23 -44.21 47.36
C PRO A 429 24.21 -45.24 46.21
N ASN A 430 23.19 -45.20 45.36
CA ASN A 430 23.00 -46.16 44.28
C ASN A 430 23.72 -45.77 42.98
N GLY A 431 24.51 -44.69 42.96
CA GLY A 431 25.20 -44.24 41.74
C GLY A 431 24.31 -43.52 40.74
N SER A 432 24.84 -43.25 39.54
CA SER A 432 24.14 -42.53 38.48
C SER A 432 23.16 -43.44 37.73
N LEU A 433 22.12 -42.85 37.12
CA LEU A 433 21.22 -43.58 36.21
C LEU A 433 21.99 -44.22 35.04
N ASP A 434 23.03 -43.54 34.56
CA ASP A 434 23.92 -44.04 33.50
C ASP A 434 24.52 -45.41 33.85
N ASN A 435 25.01 -45.58 35.09
CA ASN A 435 25.55 -46.85 35.57
C ASN A 435 24.48 -47.96 35.59
N HIS A 436 23.22 -47.64 35.88
CA HIS A 436 22.12 -48.61 35.89
C HIS A 436 21.64 -49.00 34.49
N LEU A 437 21.75 -48.09 33.52
CA LEU A 437 21.31 -48.31 32.15
C LEU A 437 22.36 -49.03 31.30
N PHE A 438 23.64 -48.75 31.53
CA PHE A 438 24.72 -49.20 30.64
C PHE A 438 25.77 -50.09 31.32
N GLY A 439 25.69 -50.27 32.64
CA GLY A 439 26.71 -51.01 33.41
C GLY A 439 28.01 -50.21 33.60
N THR A 440 28.84 -50.64 34.55
CA THR A 440 30.15 -50.04 34.83
C THR A 440 31.25 -50.50 33.90
#